data_AF-A0A2T2QVS2-F1
#
_entry.id   AF-A0A2T2QVS2-F1
#
_cell.length_a   1.000
_cell.length_b   1.000
_cell.length_c   1.000
_cell.angle_alpha   90.00
_cell.angle_beta   90.00
_cell.angle_gamma   90.00
#
_symmetry.space_group_name_H-M   'P 1'
#
loop_
_entity.id
_entity.type
_entity.pdbx_description
1 polymer ?
#
loop_
_entity_poly.entity_id
_entity_poly.type
_entity_poly.pdbx_seq_one_letter_code
_entity_poly.pdbx_strand_id
1 'polypeptide(L)'
;MKPWQFFLLSIVMFGVAILGLRHNDMTSQDMKARIIKRDLAGKNVEQEREELKRFVYNHMNASRRIELQGAYERARARARVEADNSVDGSVYDQAQAACDREGQRTRENANCVQNYIQQRLDDSSAGVDMPDKGNFVYEYRSPIWTTDIPGVAIALGILSLLTGSVLYVKHSIQNLVRKKNGSR
;
A
#
# COMPACT_ATOMS: atom_id res chain seq x y z
N MET A 1 -11.05 -20.25 -42.44
CA MET A 1 -11.76 -19.82 -41.20
C MET A 1 -12.62 -18.61 -41.52
N LYS A 2 -13.83 -18.51 -40.95
CA LYS A 2 -14.72 -17.38 -41.21
C LYS A 2 -14.35 -16.22 -40.26
N PRO A 3 -14.35 -14.95 -40.71
CA PRO A 3 -13.94 -13.80 -39.88
C PRO A 3 -14.66 -13.72 -38.53
N TRP A 4 -15.94 -14.10 -38.48
CA TRP A 4 -16.74 -14.11 -37.24
C TRP A 4 -16.18 -15.01 -36.13
N GLN A 5 -15.44 -16.07 -36.47
CA GLN A 5 -14.84 -16.98 -35.49
C GLN A 5 -13.77 -16.27 -34.65
N PHE A 6 -13.01 -15.35 -35.25
CA PHE A 6 -12.00 -14.56 -34.57
C PHE A 6 -12.60 -13.53 -33.60
N PHE A 7 -13.73 -12.94 -33.96
CA PHE A 7 -14.47 -12.05 -33.06
C PHE A 7 -15.02 -12.83 -31.86
N LEU A 8 -15.60 -14.01 -32.08
CA LEU A 8 -16.06 -14.87 -30.99
C LEU A 8 -14.92 -15.27 -30.06
N LEU A 9 -13.78 -15.68 -30.62
CA LEU A 9 -12.58 -16.00 -29.83
C LEU A 9 -12.09 -14.80 -29.02
N SER A 10 -12.08 -13.61 -29.61
CA SER A 10 -11.68 -12.36 -28.93
C SER A 10 -12.58 -12.07 -27.72
N ILE A 11 -13.90 -12.21 -27.89
CA ILE A 11 -14.88 -12.02 -26.81
C ILE A 11 -14.62 -13.01 -25.66
N VAL A 12 -14.41 -14.29 -25.98
CA VAL A 12 -14.11 -15.31 -24.96
C VAL A 12 -12.82 -14.97 -24.21
N MET A 13 -11.76 -14.60 -24.93
CA MET A 13 -10.47 -14.25 -24.32
C MET A 13 -10.55 -13.02 -23.44
N PHE A 14 -11.28 -11.98 -23.84
CA PHE A 14 -11.52 -10.83 -22.98
C PHE A 14 -12.38 -11.17 -21.76
N GLY A 15 -13.34 -12.09 -21.88
CA GLY A 15 -14.07 -12.62 -20.73
C GLY A 15 -13.15 -13.27 -19.70
N VAL A 16 -12.24 -14.13 -20.14
CA VAL A 16 -11.22 -14.75 -19.28
C VAL A 16 -10.31 -13.71 -18.65
N ALA A 17 -9.86 -12.72 -19.42
CA ALA A 17 -9.04 -11.62 -18.93
C ALA A 17 -9.74 -10.86 -17.80
N ILE A 18 -10.99 -10.43 -17.99
CA ILE A 18 -11.76 -9.68 -16.99
C ILE A 18 -11.88 -10.48 -15.68
N LEU A 19 -12.20 -11.77 -15.76
CA LEU A 19 -12.31 -12.62 -14.58
C LEU A 19 -10.96 -12.79 -13.86
N GLY A 20 -9.87 -12.98 -14.61
CA GLY A 20 -8.52 -13.06 -14.06
C GLY A 20 -8.06 -11.75 -13.41
N LEU A 21 -8.31 -10.62 -14.05
CA LEU A 21 -8.02 -9.29 -13.51
C LEU A 21 -8.76 -9.04 -12.18
N ARG A 22 -10.02 -9.45 -12.10
CA ARG A 22 -10.82 -9.36 -10.87
C ARG A 22 -10.26 -10.27 -9.78
N HIS A 23 -9.82 -11.47 -10.14
CA HIS A 23 -9.22 -12.39 -9.19
C HIS A 23 -7.90 -11.86 -8.62
N ASN A 24 -7.04 -11.27 -9.46
CA ASN A 24 -5.79 -10.64 -9.03
C ASN A 24 -6.05 -9.48 -8.05
N ASP A 25 -7.07 -8.67 -8.33
CA ASP A 25 -7.48 -7.58 -7.45
C ASP A 25 -7.96 -8.11 -6.09
N MET A 26 -8.94 -9.03 -6.06
CA MET A 26 -9.45 -9.57 -4.81
C MET A 26 -8.34 -10.24 -3.97
N THR A 27 -7.47 -11.03 -4.61
CA THR A 27 -6.36 -11.71 -3.92
C THR A 27 -5.39 -10.74 -3.26
N SER A 28 -4.99 -9.67 -3.95
CA SER A 28 -4.11 -8.64 -3.37
C SER A 28 -4.81 -7.82 -2.27
N GLN A 29 -6.13 -7.64 -2.35
CA GLN A 29 -6.92 -7.01 -1.29
C GLN A 29 -6.96 -7.89 -0.04
N ASP A 30 -7.16 -9.20 -0.19
CA ASP A 30 -7.17 -10.15 0.92
C ASP A 30 -5.81 -10.23 1.61
N MET A 31 -4.72 -10.22 0.83
CA MET A 31 -3.35 -10.13 1.36
C MET A 31 -3.16 -8.87 2.22
N LYS A 32 -3.58 -7.70 1.71
CA LYS A 32 -3.59 -6.44 2.47
C LYS A 32 -4.40 -6.55 3.77
N ALA A 33 -5.60 -7.11 3.72
CA ALA A 33 -6.46 -7.27 4.89
C ALA A 33 -5.80 -8.16 5.97
N ARG A 34 -5.11 -9.23 5.56
CA ARG A 34 -4.34 -10.09 6.48
C ARG A 34 -3.18 -9.34 7.14
N ILE A 35 -2.42 -8.55 6.38
CA ILE A 35 -1.33 -7.72 6.92
C ILE A 35 -1.86 -6.76 7.97
N ILE A 36 -2.90 -6.00 7.65
CA ILE A 36 -3.50 -5.01 8.59
C ILE A 36 -3.99 -5.70 9.86
N LYS A 37 -4.71 -6.83 9.72
CA LYS A 37 -5.21 -7.59 10.87
C LYS A 37 -4.08 -8.04 11.79
N ARG A 38 -2.97 -8.54 11.23
CA ARG A 38 -1.81 -8.99 11.99
C ARG A 38 -1.05 -7.84 12.65
N ASP A 39 -0.90 -6.74 11.93
CA ASP A 39 -0.26 -5.53 12.46
C ASP A 39 -1.01 -4.98 13.67
N LEU A 40 -2.35 -4.88 13.58
CA LEU A 40 -3.19 -4.46 14.71
C LEU A 40 -3.08 -5.43 15.90
N ALA A 41 -2.87 -6.72 15.65
CA ALA A 41 -2.64 -7.73 16.68
C ALA A 41 -1.21 -7.72 17.25
N GLY A 42 -0.35 -6.78 16.87
CA GLY A 42 1.03 -6.69 17.36
C GLY A 42 1.99 -7.74 16.81
N LYS A 43 1.60 -8.45 15.74
CA LYS A 43 2.42 -9.50 15.13
C LYS A 43 3.42 -8.90 14.14
N ASN A 44 4.52 -9.63 13.89
CA ASN A 44 5.40 -9.32 12.77
C ASN A 44 4.67 -9.63 11.44
N VAL A 45 4.78 -8.71 10.48
CA VAL A 45 4.12 -8.72 9.17
C VAL A 45 5.08 -8.72 7.99
N GLU A 46 6.40 -8.82 8.23
CA GLU A 46 7.41 -8.69 7.18
C GLU A 46 7.26 -9.74 6.08
N GLN A 47 7.01 -10.99 6.47
CA GLN A 47 6.80 -12.07 5.52
C GLN A 47 5.56 -11.82 4.65
N GLU A 48 4.43 -11.46 5.25
CA GLU A 48 3.20 -11.20 4.51
C GLU A 48 3.32 -9.99 3.59
N ARG A 49 4.10 -8.97 3.98
CA ARG A 49 4.41 -7.82 3.14
C ARG A 49 5.24 -8.20 1.92
N GLU A 50 6.28 -9.02 2.09
CA GLU A 50 7.10 -9.50 0.97
C GLU A 50 6.32 -10.48 0.07
N GLU A 51 5.39 -11.26 0.62
CA GLU A 51 4.43 -12.04 -0.18
C GLU A 51 3.51 -11.14 -1.02
N LEU A 52 2.91 -10.11 -0.42
CA LEU A 52 2.08 -9.14 -1.14
C LEU A 52 2.89 -8.45 -2.24
N LYS A 53 4.08 -7.95 -1.93
CA LYS A 53 4.96 -7.27 -2.89
C LYS A 53 5.30 -8.17 -4.08
N ARG A 54 5.70 -9.42 -3.83
CA ARG A 54 5.94 -10.40 -4.90
C ARG A 54 4.69 -10.66 -5.73
N PHE A 55 3.52 -10.78 -5.11
CA PHE A 55 2.27 -10.94 -5.83
C PHE A 55 1.97 -9.73 -6.72
N VAL A 56 2.02 -8.52 -6.17
CA VAL A 56 1.75 -7.27 -6.92
C VAL A 56 2.68 -7.11 -8.12
N TYR A 57 3.96 -7.45 -8.00
CA TYR A 57 4.91 -7.32 -9.11
C TYR A 57 4.77 -8.38 -10.21
N ASN A 58 4.08 -9.49 -9.93
CA ASN A 58 3.88 -10.57 -10.90
C ASN A 58 2.46 -10.62 -11.49
N HIS A 59 1.56 -9.77 -11.01
CA HIS A 59 0.15 -9.76 -11.43
C HIS A 59 -0.32 -8.35 -11.76
N MET A 60 -0.90 -8.14 -12.94
CA MET A 60 -1.58 -6.89 -13.28
C MET A 60 -2.88 -6.72 -12.48
N ASN A 61 -3.33 -5.47 -12.34
CA ASN A 61 -4.53 -5.10 -11.56
C ASN A 61 -4.47 -5.56 -10.08
N ALA A 62 -3.27 -5.54 -9.50
CA ALA A 62 -3.01 -5.96 -8.12
C ALA A 62 -2.33 -4.87 -7.26
N SER A 63 -2.27 -3.62 -7.74
CA SER A 63 -1.62 -2.50 -7.02
C SER A 63 -2.23 -2.28 -5.64
N ARG A 64 -1.42 -2.12 -4.59
CA ARG A 64 -1.90 -1.93 -3.21
C ARG A 64 -1.06 -0.95 -2.42
N ARG A 65 -1.75 -0.09 -1.68
CA ARG A 65 -1.18 0.73 -0.60
C ARG A 65 -1.59 0.16 0.75
N ILE A 66 -0.62 -0.06 1.63
CA ILE A 66 -0.80 -0.55 3.00
C ILE A 66 -0.27 0.47 4.00
N GLU A 67 -0.91 0.55 5.16
CA GLU A 67 -0.53 1.41 6.28
C GLU A 67 -0.49 0.54 7.53
N LEU A 68 0.66 0.51 8.21
CA LEU A 68 0.88 -0.29 9.42
C LEU A 68 0.57 0.56 10.66
N GLN A 69 -0.72 0.85 10.86
CA GLN A 69 -1.18 1.71 11.95
C GLN A 69 -0.80 1.17 13.33
N GLY A 70 -0.91 -0.14 13.55
CA GLY A 70 -0.57 -0.74 14.83
C GLY A 70 0.93 -0.60 15.13
N ALA A 71 1.78 -0.84 14.13
CA ALA A 71 3.22 -0.67 14.27
C ALA A 71 3.60 0.79 14.55
N TYR A 72 2.96 1.73 13.85
CA TYR A 72 3.14 3.16 14.08
C TYR A 72 2.74 3.56 15.51
N GLU A 73 1.57 3.13 15.99
CA GLU A 73 1.11 3.41 17.35
C GLU A 73 2.04 2.84 18.42
N ARG A 74 2.54 1.61 18.22
CA ARG A 74 3.54 1.00 19.12
C ARG A 74 4.88 1.75 19.10
N ALA A 75 5.35 2.17 17.93
CA ALA A 75 6.58 2.96 17.81
C ALA A 75 6.42 4.31 18.51
N ARG A 76 5.28 4.98 18.33
CA ARG A 76 4.95 6.24 19.00
C ARG A 76 4.86 6.07 20.52
N ALA A 77 4.27 4.98 21.01
CA ALA A 77 4.21 4.68 22.44
C ALA A 77 5.61 4.45 23.04
N ARG A 78 6.50 3.74 22.33
CA ARG A 78 7.90 3.56 22.75
C ARG A 78 8.67 4.87 22.79
N ALA A 79 8.56 5.70 21.75
CA ALA A 79 9.19 7.01 21.71
C ALA A 79 8.72 7.92 22.87
N ARG A 80 7.46 7.82 23.30
CA ARG A 80 6.96 8.54 24.49
C ARG A 80 7.58 8.03 25.78
N VAL A 81 7.66 6.71 25.97
CA VAL A 81 8.30 6.12 27.15
C VAL A 81 9.79 6.45 27.20
N GLU A 82 10.49 6.45 26.07
CA GLU A 82 11.89 6.86 25.97
C GLU A 82 12.06 8.34 26.31
N ALA A 83 11.16 9.20 25.83
CA ALA A 83 11.14 10.61 26.21
C ALA A 83 10.91 10.81 27.72
N ASP A 84 9.97 10.08 28.31
CA ASP A 84 9.69 10.13 29.75
C ASP A 84 10.88 9.59 30.58
N ASN A 85 11.61 8.58 30.07
CA ASN A 85 12.83 8.06 30.71
C ASN A 85 14.06 8.95 30.47
N SER A 86 14.06 9.77 29.42
CA SER A 86 15.10 10.80 29.18
C SER A 86 14.92 12.04 30.06
N VAL A 87 13.81 12.12 30.80
CA VAL A 87 13.72 12.94 32.02
C VAL A 87 14.54 12.23 33.08
N ASP A 88 15.85 12.39 32.94
CA ASP A 88 16.87 11.75 33.75
C ASP A 88 16.57 11.97 35.24
N GLY A 89 16.74 10.95 36.09
CA GLY A 89 16.56 11.11 37.55
C GLY A 89 17.43 12.23 38.13
N SER A 90 18.49 12.59 37.41
CA SER A 90 19.34 13.75 37.66
C SER A 90 18.62 15.10 37.55
N VAL A 91 17.53 15.21 36.78
CA VAL A 91 16.67 16.41 36.71
C VAL A 91 15.87 16.55 37.99
N TYR A 92 15.40 15.44 38.56
CA TYR A 92 14.75 15.44 39.87
C TYR A 92 15.75 15.82 40.97
N ASP A 93 16.96 15.25 40.95
CA ASP A 93 18.03 15.60 41.91
C ASP A 93 18.49 17.06 41.77
N GLN A 94 18.57 17.59 40.55
CA GLN A 94 18.86 19.00 40.27
C GLN A 94 17.72 19.92 40.73
N ALA A 95 16.46 19.52 40.52
CA ALA A 95 15.30 20.26 40.98
C ALA A 95 15.27 20.33 42.51
N GLN A 96 15.57 19.21 43.17
CA GLN A 96 15.64 19.12 44.61
C GLN A 96 16.79 19.99 45.15
N ALA A 97 17.99 19.91 44.55
CA ALA A 97 19.13 20.75 44.92
C ALA A 97 18.94 22.25 44.62
N ALA A 98 18.11 22.61 43.64
CA ALA A 98 17.77 24.01 43.33
C ALA A 98 16.74 24.56 44.33
N CYS A 99 15.67 23.79 44.59
CA CYS A 99 14.60 24.20 45.50
C CYS A 99 15.03 24.16 46.98
N ASP A 100 15.93 23.25 47.36
CA ASP A 100 16.46 23.18 48.74
C ASP A 100 17.35 24.38 49.10
N ARG A 101 18.03 25.01 48.13
CA ARG A 101 18.83 26.23 48.38
C ARG A 101 17.99 27.45 48.70
N GLU A 102 16.72 27.46 48.31
CA GLU A 102 15.80 28.56 48.57
C GLU A 102 15.15 28.50 49.96
N GLY A 103 15.43 27.46 50.76
CA GLY A 103 15.00 27.37 52.16
C GLY A 103 13.48 27.26 52.36
N GLN A 104 12.75 26.75 51.37
CA GLN A 104 11.29 26.71 51.36
C GLN A 104 10.71 25.60 52.27
N ARG A 105 9.49 25.78 52.78
CA ARG A 105 8.81 24.77 53.63
C ARG A 105 8.38 23.56 52.79
N THR A 106 8.20 22.40 53.40
CA THR A 106 8.04 21.09 52.72
C THR A 106 6.96 21.04 51.62
N ARG A 107 5.87 21.80 51.75
CA ARG A 107 4.81 21.89 50.71
C ARG A 107 5.16 22.83 49.55
N GLU A 108 5.89 23.90 49.82
CA GLU A 108 6.34 24.86 48.80
C GLU A 108 7.44 24.22 47.94
N ASN A 109 8.30 23.41 48.57
CA ASN A 109 9.34 22.63 47.91
C ASN A 109 8.79 21.65 46.86
N ALA A 110 7.68 20.95 47.15
CA ALA A 110 7.04 20.04 46.20
C ALA A 110 6.52 20.78 44.95
N ASN A 111 5.92 21.97 45.14
CA ASN A 111 5.46 22.80 44.05
C ASN A 111 6.63 23.41 43.25
N CYS A 112 7.73 23.78 43.92
CA CYS A 112 8.96 24.24 43.27
C CYS A 112 9.56 23.16 42.37
N VAL A 113 9.72 21.94 42.89
CA VAL A 113 10.27 20.80 42.12
C VAL A 113 9.37 20.49 40.92
N GLN A 114 8.05 20.44 41.11
CA GLN A 114 7.12 20.19 40.02
C GLN A 114 7.18 21.28 38.95
N ASN A 115 7.20 22.56 39.33
CA ASN A 115 7.31 23.67 38.39
C ASN A 115 8.67 23.70 37.67
N TYR A 116 9.76 23.38 38.37
CA TYR A 116 11.10 23.29 37.80
C TYR A 116 11.19 22.20 36.74
N ILE A 117 10.61 21.02 37.03
CA ILE A 117 10.49 19.91 36.07
C ILE A 117 9.60 20.34 34.90
N GLN A 118 8.43 20.94 35.15
CA GLN A 118 7.49 21.36 34.11
C GLN A 118 8.14 22.39 33.15
N GLN A 119 8.83 23.40 33.68
CA GLN A 119 9.53 24.41 32.87
C GLN A 119 10.66 23.80 32.05
N ARG A 120 11.42 22.87 32.62
CA ARG A 120 12.45 22.15 31.87
C ARG A 120 11.89 21.14 30.89
N LEU A 121 10.68 20.60 31.08
CA LEU A 121 10.00 19.76 30.09
C LEU A 121 9.42 20.60 28.96
N ASP A 122 8.96 21.82 29.25
CA ASP A 122 8.54 22.78 28.23
C ASP A 122 9.74 23.27 27.40
N ASP A 123 10.91 23.52 28.03
CA ASP A 123 12.18 23.79 27.33
C ASP A 123 12.83 22.52 26.73
N SER A 124 12.56 21.34 27.30
CA SER A 124 12.87 20.00 26.74
C SER A 124 11.76 19.49 25.83
N SER A 125 11.01 20.41 25.23
CA SER A 125 10.55 20.25 23.85
C SER A 125 11.74 20.20 22.85
N ALA A 126 12.97 19.99 23.33
CA ALA A 126 14.09 19.35 22.65
C ALA A 126 13.67 17.98 22.07
N GLY A 127 12.93 18.03 20.97
CA GLY A 127 12.97 17.10 19.85
C GLY A 127 12.91 15.62 20.21
N VAL A 128 11.83 15.17 20.84
CA VAL A 128 11.49 13.74 20.77
C VAL A 128 11.22 13.45 19.30
N ASP A 129 12.16 12.76 18.65
CA ASP A 129 12.05 12.35 17.24
C ASP A 129 10.90 11.35 17.12
N MET A 130 9.69 11.87 16.88
CA MET A 130 8.52 11.02 16.70
C MET A 130 8.70 10.22 15.42
N PRO A 131 8.36 8.92 15.43
CA PRO A 131 8.51 8.08 14.26
C PRO A 131 7.74 8.69 13.09
N ASP A 132 8.43 8.91 11.96
CA ASP A 132 7.77 9.40 10.75
C ASP A 132 6.74 8.37 10.27
N LYS A 133 5.50 8.84 10.09
CA LYS A 133 4.39 8.07 9.55
C LYS A 133 4.72 7.49 8.16
N GLY A 134 5.55 8.17 7.37
CA GLY A 134 6.01 7.71 6.06
C GLY A 134 6.66 6.33 6.10
N ASN A 135 7.39 5.99 7.16
CA ASN A 135 8.07 4.70 7.34
C ASN A 135 7.11 3.52 7.59
N PHE A 136 5.82 3.79 7.80
CA PHE A 136 4.78 2.79 8.05
C PHE A 136 3.78 2.69 6.89
N VAL A 137 4.01 3.41 5.79
CA VAL A 137 3.20 3.36 4.59
C VAL A 137 4.00 2.71 3.48
N TYR A 138 3.44 1.67 2.86
CA TYR A 138 4.05 1.00 1.73
C TYR A 138 3.10 0.98 0.55
N GLU A 139 3.61 1.35 -0.62
CA GLU A 139 2.86 1.37 -1.87
C GLU A 139 3.52 0.43 -2.88
N TYR A 140 2.78 -0.58 -3.31
CA TYR A 140 3.20 -1.52 -4.33
C TYR A 140 2.38 -1.28 -5.59
N ARG A 141 3.06 -1.06 -6.72
CA ARG A 141 2.42 -0.83 -8.02
C ARG A 141 2.60 -2.06 -8.90
N SER A 142 1.49 -2.57 -9.39
CA SER A 142 1.48 -3.67 -10.35
C SER A 142 1.94 -3.18 -11.73
N PRO A 143 2.63 -4.01 -12.52
CA PRO A 143 2.92 -3.71 -13.91
C PRO A 143 1.64 -3.57 -14.74
N ILE A 144 1.75 -2.87 -15.87
CA ILE A 144 0.64 -2.67 -16.82
C ILE A 144 0.25 -3.99 -17.50
N TRP A 145 1.23 -4.88 -17.71
CA TRP A 145 1.03 -6.17 -18.32
C TRP A 145 1.94 -7.23 -17.70
N THR A 146 1.47 -8.48 -17.69
CA THR A 146 2.09 -9.66 -17.08
C THR A 146 1.86 -10.87 -17.98
N THR A 147 2.72 -11.88 -17.88
CA THR A 147 2.59 -13.14 -18.65
C THR A 147 1.71 -14.19 -17.98
N ASP A 148 0.90 -13.78 -17.00
CA ASP A 148 -0.07 -14.65 -16.34
C ASP A 148 -1.32 -14.84 -17.21
N ILE A 149 -2.25 -15.69 -16.76
CA ILE A 149 -3.48 -16.03 -17.49
C ILE A 149 -4.22 -14.79 -18.03
N PRO A 150 -4.53 -13.75 -17.24
CA PRO A 150 -5.22 -12.58 -17.77
C PRO A 150 -4.39 -11.85 -18.82
N GLY A 151 -3.07 -11.70 -18.65
CA GLY A 151 -2.25 -11.00 -19.62
C GLY A 151 -2.08 -11.72 -20.94
N VAL A 152 -1.94 -13.04 -20.92
CA VAL A 152 -1.96 -13.87 -22.14
C VAL A 152 -3.33 -13.82 -22.80
N ALA A 153 -4.42 -13.87 -22.02
CA ALA A 153 -5.77 -13.77 -22.55
C ALA A 153 -6.02 -12.41 -23.24
N ILE A 154 -5.56 -11.29 -22.67
CA ILE A 154 -5.62 -9.97 -23.32
C ILE A 154 -4.83 -9.99 -24.63
N ALA A 155 -3.60 -10.50 -24.62
CA ALA A 155 -2.75 -10.53 -25.81
C ALA A 155 -3.40 -11.34 -26.95
N LEU A 156 -3.93 -12.54 -26.64
CA LEU A 156 -4.65 -13.37 -27.61
C LEU A 156 -5.96 -12.74 -28.06
N GLY A 157 -6.69 -12.08 -27.15
CA GLY A 157 -7.92 -11.35 -27.45
C GLY A 157 -7.69 -10.22 -28.46
N ILE A 158 -6.62 -9.43 -28.27
CA ILE A 158 -6.20 -8.36 -29.19
C ILE A 158 -5.76 -8.94 -30.53
N LEU A 159 -4.89 -9.96 -30.52
CA LEU A 159 -4.40 -10.58 -31.76
C LEU A 159 -5.55 -11.17 -32.60
N SER A 160 -6.50 -11.84 -31.94
CA SER A 160 -7.69 -12.39 -32.60
C SER A 160 -8.57 -11.28 -33.17
N LEU A 161 -8.77 -10.18 -32.44
CA LEU A 161 -9.56 -9.04 -32.91
C LEU A 161 -8.95 -8.40 -34.16
N LEU A 162 -7.64 -8.17 -34.17
CA LEU A 162 -6.92 -7.59 -35.30
C LEU A 162 -7.01 -8.52 -36.52
N THR A 163 -6.77 -9.82 -36.33
CA THR A 163 -6.84 -10.81 -37.40
C THR A 163 -8.25 -10.89 -37.99
N GLY A 164 -9.28 -10.94 -37.14
CA GLY A 164 -10.69 -10.94 -37.57
C GLY A 164 -11.06 -9.70 -38.37
N SER A 165 -10.57 -8.53 -37.95
CA SER A 165 -10.82 -7.25 -38.62
C SER A 165 -10.20 -7.20 -40.02
N VAL A 166 -8.94 -7.62 -40.17
CA VAL A 166 -8.26 -7.70 -41.49
C VAL A 166 -9.00 -8.63 -42.44
N LEU A 167 -9.40 -9.82 -41.96
CA LEU A 167 -10.13 -10.79 -42.77
C LEU A 167 -11.53 -10.30 -43.16
N TYR A 168 -12.21 -9.59 -42.25
CA TYR A 168 -13.51 -8.99 -42.50
C TYR A 168 -13.45 -7.93 -43.61
N VAL A 169 -12.49 -7.00 -43.53
CA VAL A 169 -12.27 -5.96 -44.55
C VAL A 169 -11.99 -6.60 -45.92
N LYS A 170 -11.08 -7.59 -45.96
CA LYS A 170 -10.78 -8.33 -47.20
C LYS A 170 -12.03 -8.96 -47.80
N HIS A 171 -12.85 -9.62 -46.98
CA HIS A 171 -14.09 -10.25 -47.44
C HIS A 171 -15.11 -9.23 -47.96
N SER A 172 -15.25 -8.08 -47.28
CA SER A 172 -16.14 -6.99 -47.69
C SER A 172 -15.75 -6.41 -49.05
N ILE A 173 -14.46 -6.13 -49.26
CA ILE A 173 -13.95 -5.63 -50.55
C ILE A 173 -14.24 -6.63 -51.67
N GLN A 174 -13.99 -7.92 -51.45
CA GLN A 174 -14.27 -8.96 -52.45
C GLN A 174 -15.76 -9.04 -52.81
N ASN A 175 -16.64 -8.90 -51.83
CA ASN A 175 -18.09 -8.90 -52.07
C ASN A 175 -18.54 -7.68 -52.87
N LEU A 176 -17.98 -6.49 -52.59
CA LEU A 176 -18.25 -5.28 -53.37
C LEU A 176 -17.78 -5.40 -54.82
N VAL A 177 -16.58 -5.94 -55.05
CA VAL A 177 -16.04 -6.17 -56.41
C VAL A 177 -16.90 -7.16 -57.18
N ARG A 178 -17.33 -8.27 -56.55
CA ARG A 178 -18.23 -9.25 -57.17
C ARG A 178 -19.58 -8.64 -57.54
N LYS A 179 -20.18 -7.84 -56.66
CA LYS A 179 -21.45 -7.16 -56.93
C LYS A 179 -21.35 -6.19 -58.11
N LYS A 180 -20.21 -5.49 -58.25
CA LYS A 180 -19.95 -4.59 -59.38
C LYS A 180 -19.81 -5.33 -60.71
N ASN A 181 -19.17 -6.50 -60.72
CA ASN A 181 -18.93 -7.27 -61.95
C ASN A 181 -20.14 -8.11 -62.40
N GLY A 182 -21.03 -8.53 -61.49
CA GLY A 182 -22.22 -9.31 -61.83
C GLY A 182 -23.45 -8.49 -62.24
N SER A 183 -23.33 -7.16 -62.30
CA SER A 183 -24.40 -6.23 -62.73
C SER A 183 -24.16 -5.65 -64.13
N ARG A 184 -23.25 -6.26 -64.91
CA ARG A 184 -23.01 -5.99 -66.34
C ARG A 184 -23.47 -7.20 -67.15
#